data_AF-A0A969F6X7-F1
#
_entry.id   AF-A0A969F6X7-F1
#
_cell.length_a   1.000
_cell.length_b   1.000
_cell.length_c   1.000
_cell.angle_alpha   90.00
_cell.angle_beta   90.00
_cell.angle_gamma   90.00
#
_symmetry.space_group_name_H-M   'P 1'
#
loop_
_entity.id
_entity.type
_entity.pdbx_description
1 polymer ?
#
loop_
_entity_poly.entity_id
_entity_poly.type
_entity_poly.pdbx_seq_one_letter_code
_entity_poly.pdbx_strand_id
1 'polypeptide(L)'
;MSSHPASSDFLCCELSAEMNEPMMGTAVTAAVWFMLEYTRPWGAQATEENELPDEVMRWLGGEVQQWNGRLQLIRQFRPDADVLTFFVGVNDEIEPRLYEFHLGAYADLLELDMAAIVAGEARFMPHLVTGQRYFVCTNGKRDRSCAVYGAALYRALAEKVSSAVWMTTHLGGHRFAGTLLSLPDGVCYGRVAP
;
A
#
# COMPACT_ATOMS: atom_id res chain seq x y z
N MET A 1 31.93 9.14 24.08
CA MET A 1 30.73 8.55 23.46
C MET A 1 29.53 9.19 24.14
N SER A 2 29.08 10.34 23.64
CA SER A 2 28.01 11.10 24.27
C SER A 2 26.67 10.54 23.82
N SER A 3 26.00 9.81 24.71
CA SER A 3 24.61 9.39 24.56
C SER A 3 23.72 10.64 24.47
N HIS A 4 23.22 10.96 23.28
CA HIS A 4 22.16 11.94 23.12
C HIS A 4 20.87 11.36 23.71
N PRO A 5 20.17 12.07 24.62
CA PRO A 5 18.83 11.68 25.01
C PRO A 5 17.94 11.77 23.77
N ALA A 6 17.29 10.68 23.40
CA ALA A 6 16.32 10.69 22.30
C ALA A 6 15.23 11.70 22.65
N SER A 7 15.24 12.87 21.98
CA SER A 7 14.19 13.86 22.14
C SER A 7 12.87 13.28 21.62
N SER A 8 11.76 13.71 22.22
CA SER A 8 10.41 13.34 21.80
C SER A 8 10.02 13.78 20.38
N ASP A 9 10.96 14.38 19.62
CA ASP A 9 10.79 14.91 18.26
C ASP A 9 11.62 14.18 17.20
N PHE A 10 12.14 12.99 17.53
CA PHE A 10 12.88 12.18 16.58
C PHE A 10 12.04 11.76 15.36
N LEU A 11 12.42 12.25 14.18
CA LEU A 11 11.95 11.78 12.88
C LEU A 11 13.11 11.13 12.13
N CYS A 12 13.02 9.82 11.91
CA CYS A 12 14.06 9.07 11.20
C CYS A 12 14.30 9.58 9.77
N CYS A 13 13.26 10.15 9.14
CA CYS A 13 13.35 10.73 7.81
C CYS A 13 14.22 11.99 7.76
N GLU A 14 14.18 12.83 8.80
CA GLU A 14 14.99 14.05 8.86
C GLU A 14 16.48 13.68 9.00
N LEU A 15 16.79 12.76 9.90
CA LEU A 15 18.16 12.27 10.08
C LEU A 15 18.72 11.58 8.82
N SER A 16 17.92 10.76 8.15
CA SER A 16 18.34 10.12 6.88
C SER A 16 18.64 11.18 5.80
N ALA A 17 17.87 12.26 5.75
CA ALA A 17 18.11 13.37 4.83
C ALA A 17 19.39 14.15 5.18
N GLU A 18 19.61 14.46 6.47
CA GLU A 18 20.84 15.11 6.95
C GLU A 18 22.10 14.29 6.60
N MET A 19 22.00 12.97 6.69
CA MET A 19 23.09 12.04 6.37
C MET A 19 23.27 11.79 4.86
N ASN A 20 22.45 12.41 4.00
CA ASN A 20 22.45 12.18 2.55
C ASN A 20 22.36 10.69 2.18
N GLU A 21 21.56 9.93 2.93
CA GLU A 21 21.45 8.49 2.70
C GLU A 21 20.91 8.19 1.28
N PRO A 22 21.53 7.27 0.52
CA PRO A 22 21.08 6.91 -0.82
C PRO A 22 19.76 6.12 -0.78
N MET A 23 18.83 6.49 -1.66
CA MET A 23 17.52 5.81 -1.77
C MET A 23 17.52 4.65 -2.77
N MET A 24 18.35 4.72 -3.82
CA MET A 24 18.31 3.76 -4.92
C MET A 24 18.56 2.33 -4.44
N GLY A 25 17.75 1.38 -4.90
CA GLY A 25 17.90 -0.04 -4.54
C GLY A 25 17.41 -0.41 -3.13
N THR A 26 16.67 0.47 -2.46
CA THR A 26 16.16 0.22 -1.08
C THR A 26 14.68 -0.14 -1.01
N ALA A 27 13.97 -0.09 -2.15
CA ALA A 27 12.55 -0.36 -2.23
C ALA A 27 12.23 -1.84 -1.93
N VAL A 28 11.08 -2.07 -1.30
CA VAL A 28 10.55 -3.42 -1.14
C VAL A 28 10.02 -3.90 -2.49
N THR A 29 10.38 -5.12 -2.87
CA THR A 29 9.92 -5.77 -4.10
C THR A 29 8.80 -6.75 -3.79
N ALA A 30 7.79 -6.82 -4.65
CA ALA A 30 6.77 -7.85 -4.66
C ALA A 30 6.42 -8.18 -6.11
N ALA A 31 6.15 -9.45 -6.41
CA ALA A 31 5.67 -9.84 -7.74
C ALA A 31 4.17 -9.54 -7.88
N VAL A 32 3.41 -9.67 -6.79
CA VAL A 32 1.99 -9.32 -6.74
C VAL A 32 1.68 -8.44 -5.53
N TRP A 33 1.04 -7.29 -5.75
CA TRP A 33 0.54 -6.41 -4.70
C TRP A 33 -0.93 -6.69 -4.44
N PHE A 34 -1.27 -6.95 -3.18
CA PHE A 34 -2.64 -7.14 -2.70
C PHE A 34 -3.02 -5.91 -1.88
N MET A 35 -3.90 -5.06 -2.42
CA MET A 35 -4.29 -3.80 -1.77
C MET A 35 -5.74 -3.90 -1.34
N LEU A 36 -5.98 -4.23 -0.06
CA LEU A 36 -7.32 -4.48 0.47
C LEU A 36 -7.81 -3.29 1.29
N GLU A 37 -8.95 -2.72 0.92
CA GLU A 37 -9.53 -1.65 1.71
C GLU A 37 -9.92 -2.12 3.12
N TYR A 38 -9.45 -1.40 4.13
CA TYR A 38 -9.71 -1.67 5.54
C TYR A 38 -9.95 -0.36 6.31
N THR A 39 -11.19 -0.19 6.75
CA THR A 39 -11.68 1.09 7.31
C THR A 39 -11.46 1.22 8.82
N ARG A 40 -11.14 0.14 9.54
CA ARG A 40 -10.88 0.16 10.99
C ARG A 40 -9.47 0.70 11.29
N PRO A 41 -9.22 1.30 12.47
CA PRO A 41 -7.91 1.84 12.83
C PRO A 41 -6.75 0.87 12.56
N TRP A 42 -5.63 1.38 12.04
CA TRP A 42 -4.46 0.57 11.77
C TRP A 42 -3.54 0.48 12.98
N GLY A 43 -3.05 -0.73 13.23
CA GLY A 43 -1.95 -1.01 14.16
C GLY A 43 -0.56 -0.69 13.58
N ALA A 44 0.49 -0.93 14.37
CA ALA A 44 1.87 -0.77 13.91
C ALA A 44 2.22 -1.85 12.87
N GLN A 45 1.79 -3.09 13.10
CA GLN A 45 1.81 -4.20 12.14
C GLN A 45 0.39 -4.46 11.63
N ALA A 46 -0.20 -3.51 10.91
CA ALA A 46 -1.63 -3.53 10.56
C ALA A 46 -2.14 -4.80 9.85
N THR A 47 -1.30 -5.50 9.08
CA THR A 47 -1.67 -6.79 8.44
C THR A 47 -1.76 -7.96 9.43
N GLU A 48 -1.19 -7.82 10.63
CA GLU A 48 -1.28 -8.77 11.75
C GLU A 48 -2.27 -8.25 12.82
N GLU A 49 -2.30 -6.94 13.03
CA GLU A 49 -3.14 -6.22 14.00
C GLU A 49 -4.43 -5.72 13.32
N ASN A 50 -5.33 -6.64 12.95
CA ASN A 50 -6.62 -6.32 12.35
C ASN A 50 -7.75 -7.26 12.82
N GLU A 51 -8.95 -6.96 12.34
CA GLU A 51 -10.21 -7.67 12.65
C GLU A 51 -10.76 -8.42 11.41
N LEU A 52 -9.91 -8.75 10.44
CA LEU A 52 -10.35 -9.54 9.28
C LEU A 52 -10.72 -10.97 9.73
N PRO A 53 -11.74 -11.61 9.12
CA PRO A 53 -12.09 -12.99 9.45
C PRO A 53 -10.90 -13.96 9.27
N ASP A 54 -10.78 -14.95 10.15
CA ASP A 54 -9.67 -15.92 10.14
C ASP A 54 -9.53 -16.66 8.80
N GLU A 55 -10.64 -16.96 8.14
CA GLU A 55 -10.66 -17.59 6.82
C GLU A 55 -10.08 -16.69 5.72
N VAL A 56 -10.37 -15.39 5.77
CA VAL A 56 -9.82 -14.38 4.86
C VAL A 56 -8.33 -14.21 5.10
N MET A 57 -7.92 -14.13 6.38
CA MET A 57 -6.50 -14.04 6.73
C MET A 57 -5.70 -15.26 6.28
N ARG A 58 -6.27 -16.47 6.43
CA ARG A 58 -5.65 -17.71 5.94
C ARG A 58 -5.52 -17.73 4.43
N TRP A 59 -6.57 -17.31 3.72
CA TRP A 59 -6.55 -17.22 2.26
C TRP A 59 -5.51 -16.21 1.77
N LEU A 60 -5.54 -14.97 2.29
CA LEU A 60 -4.56 -13.93 1.97
C LEU A 60 -3.12 -14.40 2.25
N GLY A 61 -2.89 -15.09 3.37
CA GLY A 61 -1.58 -15.66 3.70
C GLY A 61 -1.11 -16.69 2.66
N GLY A 62 -2.01 -17.54 2.18
CA GLY A 62 -1.73 -18.50 1.10
C GLY A 62 -1.39 -17.82 -0.22
N GLU A 63 -2.19 -16.85 -0.64
CA GLU A 63 -1.98 -16.11 -1.90
C GLU A 63 -0.69 -15.26 -1.86
N VAL A 64 -0.43 -14.58 -0.74
CA VAL A 64 0.82 -13.83 -0.52
C VAL A 64 2.03 -14.74 -0.64
N GLN A 65 1.99 -15.93 -0.04
CA GLN A 65 3.09 -16.89 -0.13
C GLN A 65 3.25 -17.45 -1.54
N GLN A 66 2.15 -17.84 -2.19
CA GLN A 66 2.14 -18.45 -3.51
C GLN A 66 2.70 -17.53 -4.60
N TRP A 67 2.36 -16.24 -4.53
CA TRP A 67 2.68 -15.28 -5.59
C TRP A 67 3.87 -14.38 -5.28
N ASN A 68 4.67 -14.69 -4.25
CA ASN A 68 5.71 -13.79 -3.73
C ASN A 68 5.16 -12.36 -3.58
N GLY A 69 3.98 -12.30 -2.99
CA GLY A 69 3.17 -11.10 -2.98
C GLY A 69 3.36 -10.28 -1.73
N ARG A 70 2.67 -9.15 -1.68
CA ARG A 70 2.65 -8.27 -0.52
C ARG A 70 1.27 -7.72 -0.27
N LEU A 71 0.75 -8.02 0.91
CA LEU A 71 -0.50 -7.44 1.41
C LEU A 71 -0.24 -6.04 1.95
N GLN A 72 -1.10 -5.11 1.57
CA GLN A 72 -1.25 -3.81 2.17
C GLN A 72 -2.73 -3.56 2.45
N LEU A 73 -3.01 -2.97 3.59
CA LEU A 73 -4.33 -2.43 3.85
C LEU A 73 -4.38 -0.99 3.34
N ILE A 74 -5.47 -0.64 2.68
CA ILE A 74 -5.67 0.69 2.10
C ILE A 74 -6.91 1.36 2.67
N ARG A 75 -6.98 2.68 2.53
CA ARG A 75 -8.15 3.46 2.89
C ARG A 75 -8.26 4.68 2.01
N GLN A 76 -9.48 4.98 1.61
CA GLN A 76 -9.84 6.26 1.03
C GLN A 76 -11.05 6.79 1.78
N PHE A 77 -11.11 8.10 2.00
CA PHE A 77 -12.28 8.70 2.66
C PHE A 77 -13.41 8.81 1.63
N ARG A 78 -14.34 7.87 1.69
CA ARG A 78 -15.54 7.81 0.85
C ARG A 78 -16.76 7.61 1.75
N PRO A 79 -17.48 8.69 2.14
CA PRO A 79 -18.55 8.59 3.12
C PRO A 79 -19.73 7.73 2.66
N ASP A 80 -19.97 7.62 1.35
CA ASP A 80 -21.11 6.92 0.76
C ASP A 80 -20.71 5.58 0.07
N ALA A 81 -19.54 5.04 0.39
CA ALA A 81 -19.10 3.77 -0.19
C ALA A 81 -19.69 2.59 0.60
N ASP A 82 -20.64 1.88 -0.03
CA ASP A 82 -21.24 0.65 0.49
C ASP A 82 -20.45 -0.62 0.13
N VAL A 83 -19.40 -0.48 -0.68
CA VAL A 83 -18.54 -1.58 -1.15
C VAL A 83 -17.08 -1.32 -0.82
N LEU A 84 -16.37 -2.40 -0.51
CA LEU A 84 -14.93 -2.40 -0.29
C LEU A 84 -14.20 -2.53 -1.63
N THR A 85 -13.05 -1.88 -1.76
CA THR A 85 -12.20 -2.00 -2.93
C THR A 85 -11.01 -2.92 -2.65
N PHE A 86 -10.73 -3.82 -3.59
CA PHE A 86 -9.55 -4.67 -3.58
C PHE A 86 -8.80 -4.54 -4.89
N PHE A 87 -7.51 -4.21 -4.82
CA PHE A 87 -6.65 -4.20 -5.99
C PHE A 87 -5.67 -5.36 -5.99
N VAL A 88 -5.43 -5.90 -7.18
CA VAL A 88 -4.35 -6.85 -7.46
C VAL A 88 -3.42 -6.24 -8.49
N GLY A 89 -2.23 -5.84 -8.07
CA GLY A 89 -1.17 -5.33 -8.95
C GLY A 89 -0.20 -6.44 -9.31
N VAL A 90 -0.19 -6.89 -10.56
CA VAL A 90 0.79 -7.84 -11.08
C VAL A 90 1.96 -7.05 -11.62
N ASN A 91 3.10 -7.15 -10.94
CA ASN A 91 4.32 -6.49 -11.34
C ASN A 91 5.04 -7.36 -12.36
N ASP A 92 5.00 -6.93 -13.62
CA ASP A 92 5.66 -7.58 -14.75
C ASP A 92 6.42 -6.51 -15.54
N GLU A 93 7.63 -6.83 -15.98
CA GLU A 93 8.51 -5.86 -16.65
C GLU A 93 8.01 -5.46 -18.05
N ILE A 94 7.16 -6.28 -18.66
CA ILE A 94 6.67 -6.11 -20.03
C ILE A 94 5.20 -5.70 -20.02
N GLU A 95 4.38 -6.38 -19.22
CA GLU A 95 2.93 -6.21 -19.17
C GLU A 95 2.43 -6.05 -17.73
N PRO A 96 2.77 -4.93 -17.05
CA PRO A 96 2.29 -4.66 -15.71
C PRO A 96 0.78 -4.44 -15.74
N ARG A 97 0.07 -5.06 -14.80
CA ARG A 97 -1.40 -5.06 -14.77
C ARG A 97 -1.91 -4.70 -13.38
N LEU A 98 -3.01 -3.96 -13.34
CA LEU A 98 -3.71 -3.64 -12.10
C LEU A 98 -5.18 -4.00 -12.30
N TYR A 99 -5.70 -4.84 -11.42
CA TYR A 99 -7.11 -5.20 -11.37
C TYR A 99 -7.78 -4.51 -10.19
N GLU A 100 -9.03 -4.08 -10.36
CA GLU A 100 -9.89 -3.51 -9.33
C GLU A 100 -11.16 -4.37 -9.17
N PHE A 101 -11.38 -4.84 -7.94
CA PHE A 101 -12.55 -5.60 -7.54
C PHE A 101 -13.34 -4.83 -6.48
N HIS A 102 -14.66 -4.90 -6.55
CA HIS A 102 -15.56 -4.35 -5.54
C HIS A 102 -16.21 -5.51 -4.79
N LEU A 103 -16.12 -5.46 -3.47
CA LEU A 103 -16.55 -6.53 -2.57
C LEU A 103 -17.67 -6.01 -1.68
N GLY A 104 -18.73 -6.80 -1.48
CA GLY A 104 -19.74 -6.53 -0.47
C GLY A 104 -19.27 -6.92 0.94
N ALA A 105 -18.39 -7.92 1.03
CA ALA A 105 -17.77 -8.36 2.27
C ALA A 105 -16.34 -8.87 2.05
N TYR A 106 -15.55 -8.96 3.12
CA TYR A 106 -14.20 -9.53 3.04
C TYR A 106 -14.20 -11.01 2.59
N ALA A 107 -15.27 -11.75 2.86
CA ALA A 107 -15.39 -13.16 2.46
C ALA A 107 -15.47 -13.35 0.93
N ASP A 108 -15.90 -12.33 0.18
CA ASP A 108 -15.98 -12.38 -1.28
C ASP A 108 -14.59 -12.59 -1.93
N LEU A 109 -13.51 -12.28 -1.21
CA LEU A 109 -12.13 -12.59 -1.64
C LEU A 109 -11.92 -14.08 -1.92
N LEU A 110 -12.58 -14.96 -1.17
CA LEU A 110 -12.42 -16.41 -1.28
C LEU A 110 -12.93 -16.96 -2.62
N GLU A 111 -13.74 -16.19 -3.35
CA GLU A 111 -14.29 -16.56 -4.66
C GLU A 111 -13.37 -16.16 -5.82
N LEU A 112 -12.32 -15.37 -5.56
CA LEU A 112 -11.40 -14.91 -6.61
C LEU A 112 -10.42 -16.01 -7.02
N ASP A 113 -10.41 -16.32 -8.31
CA ASP A 113 -9.39 -17.19 -8.91
C ASP A 113 -8.12 -16.41 -9.18
N MET A 114 -7.25 -16.34 -8.16
CA MET A 114 -5.99 -15.61 -8.22
C MET A 114 -5.03 -16.13 -9.29
N ALA A 115 -5.04 -17.44 -9.57
CA ALA A 115 -4.20 -18.01 -10.61
C ALA A 115 -4.57 -17.47 -12.00
N ALA A 116 -5.87 -17.41 -12.29
CA ALA A 116 -6.36 -16.85 -13.54
C ALA A 116 -6.21 -15.31 -13.62
N ILE A 117 -6.29 -14.60 -12.49
CA ILE A 117 -5.99 -13.16 -12.41
C ILE A 117 -4.52 -12.89 -12.74
N VAL A 118 -3.58 -13.60 -12.09
CA VAL A 118 -2.14 -13.41 -12.31
C VAL A 118 -1.73 -13.83 -13.73
N ALA A 119 -2.35 -14.89 -14.26
CA ALA A 119 -2.18 -15.29 -15.66
C ALA A 119 -2.74 -14.25 -16.65
N GLY A 120 -3.63 -13.36 -16.19
CA GLY A 120 -4.28 -12.35 -17.01
C GLY A 120 -5.29 -12.91 -18.00
N GLU A 121 -6.06 -13.91 -17.56
CA GLU A 121 -7.09 -14.49 -18.41
C GLU A 121 -8.12 -13.44 -18.87
N ALA A 122 -8.59 -13.60 -20.12
CA ALA A 122 -9.48 -12.64 -20.78
C ALA A 122 -10.77 -12.33 -19.98
N ARG A 123 -11.23 -13.28 -19.16
CA ARG A 123 -12.42 -13.11 -18.31
C ARG A 123 -12.25 -12.03 -17.24
N PHE A 124 -11.02 -11.67 -16.88
CA PHE A 124 -10.72 -10.60 -15.91
C PHE A 124 -10.42 -9.24 -16.57
N MET A 125 -10.43 -9.13 -17.90
CA MET A 125 -10.23 -7.86 -18.61
C MET A 125 -11.19 -6.74 -18.18
N PRO A 126 -12.48 -6.99 -17.86
CA PRO A 126 -13.38 -5.95 -17.36
C PRO A 126 -12.94 -5.30 -16.04
N HIS A 127 -12.07 -5.97 -15.27
CA HIS A 127 -11.55 -5.49 -13.99
C HIS A 127 -10.23 -4.71 -14.14
N LEU A 128 -9.66 -4.64 -15.34
CA LEU A 128 -8.41 -3.92 -15.57
C LEU A 128 -8.56 -2.41 -15.35
N VAL A 129 -7.63 -1.85 -14.62
CA VAL A 129 -7.50 -0.41 -14.40
C VAL A 129 -6.63 0.19 -15.51
N THR A 130 -7.16 1.18 -16.24
CA THR A 130 -6.49 1.82 -17.39
C THR A 130 -5.63 3.04 -17.03
N GLY A 131 -5.44 3.32 -15.75
CA GLY A 131 -4.62 4.45 -15.29
C GLY A 131 -4.02 4.21 -13.91
N GLN A 132 -3.21 5.17 -13.44
CA GLN A 132 -2.46 4.96 -12.22
C GLN A 132 -3.36 4.89 -10.99
N ARG A 133 -2.90 4.09 -10.02
CA ARG A 133 -3.30 4.20 -8.61
C ARG A 133 -2.07 4.48 -7.77
N TYR A 134 -2.23 5.44 -6.88
CA TYR A 134 -1.18 5.95 -6.01
C TYR A 134 -1.48 5.55 -4.58
N PHE A 135 -0.54 4.89 -3.91
CA PHE A 135 -0.72 4.40 -2.54
C PHE A 135 0.32 5.07 -1.64
N VAL A 136 -0.13 6.02 -0.83
CA VAL A 136 0.72 6.81 0.05
C VAL A 136 0.75 6.18 1.43
N CYS A 137 1.93 5.83 1.93
CA CYS A 137 2.05 5.28 3.28
C CYS A 137 1.74 6.36 4.32
N THR A 138 0.70 6.15 5.12
CA THR A 138 0.29 7.06 6.21
C THR A 138 0.25 6.40 7.58
N ASN A 139 0.84 5.19 7.74
CA ASN A 139 0.81 4.46 8.99
C ASN A 139 1.70 5.06 10.09
N GLY A 140 1.15 6.05 10.80
CA GLY A 140 1.78 6.73 11.93
C GLY A 140 2.06 5.85 13.15
N LYS A 141 1.32 4.75 13.32
CA LYS A 141 1.56 3.78 14.40
C LYS A 141 2.83 2.98 14.17
N ARG A 142 3.25 2.83 12.91
CA ARG A 142 4.53 2.21 12.54
C ARG A 142 5.70 3.18 12.69
N ASP A 143 5.57 4.40 12.17
CA ASP A 143 6.58 5.45 12.30
C ASP A 143 5.94 6.85 12.14
N ARG A 144 6.34 7.79 13.00
CA ARG A 144 5.81 9.17 13.02
C ARG A 144 6.07 9.90 11.69
N SER A 145 7.17 9.62 11.01
CA SER A 145 7.52 10.22 9.71
C SER A 145 6.47 9.89 8.64
N CYS A 146 5.92 8.67 8.67
CA CYS A 146 4.83 8.27 7.77
C CYS A 146 3.55 9.07 8.02
N ALA A 147 3.22 9.38 9.28
CA ALA A 147 2.07 10.23 9.58
C ALA A 147 2.28 11.69 9.17
N VAL A 148 3.48 12.24 9.38
CA VAL A 148 3.76 13.65 9.09
C VAL A 148 3.87 13.88 7.57
N TYR A 149 4.86 13.28 6.92
CA TYR A 149 5.13 13.51 5.50
C TYR A 149 4.14 12.78 4.60
N GLY A 150 3.72 11.57 4.97
CA GLY A 150 2.75 10.80 4.20
C GLY A 150 1.37 11.44 4.18
N ALA A 151 0.87 11.96 5.32
CA ALA A 151 -0.44 12.62 5.34
C ALA A 151 -0.44 13.97 4.59
N ALA A 152 0.69 14.68 4.55
CA ALA A 152 0.84 15.90 3.74
C ALA A 152 0.82 15.55 2.24
N LEU A 153 1.60 14.55 1.83
CA LEU A 153 1.65 14.07 0.45
C LEU A 153 0.28 13.54 -0.03
N TYR A 154 -0.40 12.74 0.78
CA TYR A 154 -1.72 12.21 0.44
C TYR A 154 -2.73 13.34 0.17
N ARG A 155 -2.75 14.39 1.00
CA ARG A 155 -3.66 15.53 0.82
C ARG A 155 -3.40 16.26 -0.49
N ALA A 156 -2.14 16.58 -0.77
CA ALA A 156 -1.78 17.28 -2.02
C ALA A 156 -2.04 16.43 -3.27
N LEU A 157 -1.83 15.11 -3.21
CA LEU A 157 -2.21 14.22 -4.31
C LEU A 157 -3.72 14.11 -4.46
N ALA A 158 -4.49 14.07 -3.37
CA ALA A 158 -5.94 13.98 -3.42
C ALA A 158 -6.57 15.19 -4.16
N GLU A 159 -5.97 16.38 -4.03
CA GLU A 159 -6.38 17.58 -4.78
C GLU A 159 -6.10 17.47 -6.29
N LYS A 160 -5.10 16.67 -6.70
CA LYS A 160 -4.64 16.55 -8.10
C LYS A 160 -5.27 15.37 -8.83
N VAL A 161 -5.41 14.22 -8.16
CA VAL A 161 -5.80 12.94 -8.78
C VAL A 161 -7.03 12.30 -8.15
N SER A 162 -7.67 12.97 -7.18
CA SER A 162 -8.95 12.59 -6.58
C SER A 162 -9.01 11.11 -6.17
N SER A 163 -9.85 10.31 -6.83
CA SER A 163 -10.11 8.91 -6.47
C SER A 163 -8.97 7.95 -6.80
N ALA A 164 -7.95 8.40 -7.54
CA ALA A 164 -6.81 7.57 -7.90
C ALA A 164 -5.77 7.44 -6.76
N VAL A 165 -5.86 8.22 -5.68
CA VAL A 165 -4.94 8.14 -4.54
C VAL A 165 -5.59 7.51 -3.32
N TRP A 166 -4.83 6.63 -2.67
CA TRP A 166 -5.21 5.86 -1.50
C TRP A 166 -4.18 6.06 -0.40
N MET A 167 -4.64 6.10 0.84
CA MET A 167 -3.75 5.85 1.98
C MET A 167 -3.45 4.35 2.03
N THR A 168 -2.25 3.99 2.46
CA THR A 168 -1.88 2.60 2.68
C THR A 168 -1.11 2.41 3.97
N THR A 169 -1.11 1.18 4.48
CA THR A 169 -0.27 0.73 5.57
C THR A 169 1.22 0.81 5.21
N HIS A 170 2.09 0.35 6.12
CA HIS A 170 3.51 0.61 5.97
C HIS A 170 4.12 -0.06 4.73
N LEU A 171 4.57 0.76 3.77
CA LEU A 171 5.26 0.31 2.56
C LEU A 171 6.73 -0.08 2.79
N GLY A 172 7.31 0.22 3.95
CA GLY A 172 8.77 0.22 4.12
C GLY A 172 9.35 1.60 3.82
N GLY A 173 10.63 1.80 4.16
CA GLY A 173 11.33 3.05 3.82
C GLY A 173 10.84 4.29 4.59
N HIS A 174 10.38 4.16 5.84
CA HIS A 174 9.96 5.32 6.68
C HIS A 174 11.06 6.38 6.84
N ARG A 175 12.35 5.98 6.78
CA ARG A 175 13.49 6.90 6.70
C ARG A 175 13.54 7.76 5.43
N PHE A 176 12.69 7.47 4.45
CA PHE A 176 12.46 8.21 3.22
C PHE A 176 10.97 8.62 3.10
N ALA A 177 10.33 8.93 4.24
CA ALA A 177 8.91 9.27 4.31
C ALA A 177 8.47 10.35 3.29
N GLY A 178 7.18 10.37 3.00
CA GLY A 178 6.71 10.73 1.66
C GLY A 178 6.89 9.54 0.70
N THR A 179 6.70 8.32 1.22
CA THR A 179 6.79 7.08 0.42
C THR A 179 5.48 6.80 -0.30
N LEU A 180 5.57 6.52 -1.59
CA LEU A 180 4.45 6.32 -2.50
C LEU A 180 4.72 5.09 -3.37
N LEU A 181 3.75 4.19 -3.48
CA LEU A 181 3.73 3.15 -4.51
C LEU A 181 2.81 3.58 -5.65
N SER A 182 3.27 3.47 -6.90
CA SER A 182 2.44 3.63 -8.11
C SER A 182 2.21 2.27 -8.75
N LEU A 183 0.93 1.93 -9.01
CA LEU A 183 0.53 0.75 -9.77
C LEU A 183 -0.20 1.19 -11.06
N PRO A 184 -0.08 0.43 -12.17
CA PRO A 184 0.51 -0.91 -12.28
C PRO A 184 2.04 -0.97 -12.35
N ASP A 185 2.74 0.15 -12.61
CA ASP A 185 4.19 0.19 -12.87
C ASP A 185 5.10 -0.40 -11.77
N GLY A 186 4.57 -0.66 -10.57
CA GLY A 186 5.32 -1.26 -9.46
C GLY A 186 6.37 -0.34 -8.84
N VAL A 187 6.36 0.96 -9.16
CA VAL A 187 7.42 1.90 -8.76
C VAL A 187 7.17 2.43 -7.35
N CYS A 188 8.16 2.26 -6.48
CA CYS A 188 8.20 2.88 -5.15
C CYS A 188 9.04 4.16 -5.17
N TYR A 189 8.44 5.26 -4.72
CA TYR A 189 9.08 6.55 -4.52
C TYR A 189 9.31 6.81 -3.02
N GLY A 190 10.32 7.60 -2.70
CA GLY A 190 10.61 8.10 -1.36
C GLY A 190 10.98 9.58 -1.39
N ARG A 191 10.83 10.27 -0.25
CA ARG A 191 11.03 11.73 -0.12
C ARG A 191 10.20 12.56 -1.11
N VAL A 192 9.02 12.08 -1.48
CA VAL A 192 8.11 12.85 -2.36
C VAL A 192 7.50 14.00 -1.56
N ALA A 193 7.64 15.21 -2.09
CA ALA A 193 7.06 16.41 -1.50
C ALA A 193 5.62 16.65 -2.01
N PRO A 194 4.75 17.31 -1.21
CA PRO A 194 3.41 17.76 -1.62
C PRO A 194 3.38 18.65 -2.86
#